data_AF-A0A5C7P764-F1
#
_entry.id   AF-A0A5C7P764-F1
#
_cell.length_a   1.000
_cell.length_b   1.000
_cell.length_c   1.000
_cell.angle_alpha   90.00
_cell.angle_beta   90.00
_cell.angle_gamma   90.00
#
_symmetry.space_group_name_H-M   'P 1'
#
loop_
_entity.id
_entity.type
_entity.pdbx_description
1 polymer ?
#
loop_
_entity_poly.entity_id
_entity_poly.type
_entity_poly.pdbx_seq_one_letter_code
_entity_poly.pdbx_strand_id
1 'polypeptide(L)' 'MFATSPAAKEAWRVVFYHREGSRLVQDRKAPWHPDHATAMRWAYYFQELGYFVAVQSSTGTTERLTQGLPGLR' A
#
# COMPACT_ATOMS: atom_id res chain seq x y z
N MET A 1 6.63 36.85 4.21
CA MET A 1 6.85 35.82 3.17
C MET A 1 7.00 34.50 3.90
N PHE A 2 5.98 33.65 3.91
CA PHE A 2 6.09 32.31 4.49
C PHE A 2 6.79 31.43 3.44
N ALA A 3 8.01 30.98 3.76
CA ALA A 3 8.69 30.00 2.94
C ALA A 3 7.79 28.76 2.85
N THR A 4 7.40 28.38 1.64
CA THR A 4 6.74 27.13 1.35
C THR A 4 7.61 26.03 1.96
N SER A 5 7.08 25.32 2.96
CA SER A 5 7.76 24.16 3.55
C SER A 5 8.21 23.26 2.39
N PRO A 6 9.47 22.80 2.33
CA PRO A 6 9.86 21.85 1.30
C PRO A 6 8.85 20.72 1.33
N ALA A 7 8.17 20.47 0.20
CA ALA A 7 7.13 19.46 0.11
C ALA A 7 7.68 18.19 0.76
N ALA A 8 7.06 17.76 1.86
CA ALA A 8 7.52 16.59 2.58
C ALA A 8 7.62 15.45 1.56
N LYS A 9 8.83 14.91 1.38
CA LYS A 9 9.09 13.91 0.35
C LYS A 9 8.08 12.78 0.52
N GLU A 10 7.26 12.59 -0.51
CA GLU A 10 6.20 11.58 -0.47
C GLU A 10 6.81 10.20 -0.21
N ALA A 11 6.28 9.52 0.80
CA ALA A 11 6.70 8.16 1.15
C ALA A 11 5.60 7.17 0.78
N TRP A 12 5.98 5.91 0.55
CA TRP A 12 5.09 4.88 0.03
C TRP A 12 5.22 3.59 0.83
N ARG A 13 4.13 2.90 1.12
CA ARG A 13 4.16 1.60 1.82
C ARG A 13 3.27 0.58 1.14
N VAL A 14 3.54 -0.70 1.41
CA VAL A 14 2.61 -1.78 1.06
C VAL A 14 1.49 -1.83 2.10
N VAL A 15 0.26 -2.05 1.66
CA VAL A 15 -0.90 -2.31 2.51
C VAL A 15 -1.43 -3.70 2.19
N PHE A 16 -1.54 -4.53 3.21
CA PHE A 16 -2.06 -5.89 3.07
C PHE A 16 -3.56 -5.90 3.35
N TYR A 17 -4.27 -6.77 2.65
CA TYR A 17 -5.68 -7.04 2.84
C TYR A 17 -5.87 -8.50 3.22
N HIS A 18 -6.64 -8.74 4.27
CA HIS A 18 -7.06 -10.07 4.67
C HIS A 18 -8.51 -10.05 5.13
N ARG A 19 -9.11 -11.23 5.25
CA ARG A 19 -10.45 -11.37 5.84
C ARG A 19 -10.33 -11.87 7.26
N GLU A 20 -11.11 -11.26 8.14
CA GLU A 20 -11.41 -11.78 9.48
C GLU A 20 -12.93 -12.04 9.51
N GLY A 21 -13.30 -13.30 9.24
CA GLY A 21 -14.70 -13.68 9.01
C GLY A 21 -15.31 -12.95 7.80
N SER A 22 -16.38 -12.19 8.05
CA SER A 22 -17.05 -11.40 7.00
C SER A 22 -16.38 -10.05 6.70
N ARG A 23 -15.43 -9.61 7.54
CA ARG A 23 -14.81 -8.29 7.45
C ARG A 23 -13.53 -8.32 6.61
N LEU A 24 -13.39 -7.34 5.72
CA LEU A 24 -12.11 -7.02 5.08
C LEU A 24 -11.30 -6.11 6.02
N VAL A 25 -10.07 -6.52 6.32
CA VAL A 25 -9.13 -5.79 7.18
C VAL A 25 -7.97 -5.29 6.34
N GLN A 26 -7.46 -4.11 6.68
CA GLN A 26 -6.25 -3.53 6.10
C GLN A 26 -5.13 -3.55 7.14
N ASP A 27 -4.02 -4.21 6.85
CA ASP A 27 -2.79 -4.10 7.62
C ASP A 27 -1.84 -3.09 6.95
N ARG A 28 -1.50 -2.05 7.70
CA ARG A 28 -0.71 -0.89 7.27
C ARG A 28 0.64 -0.80 7.98
N LYS A 29 1.09 -1.89 8.62
CA LYS A 29 2.33 -1.95 9.40
C LYS A 29 3.60 -2.06 8.57
N ALA A 30 3.49 -2.22 7.25
CA ALA A 30 4.66 -2.25 6.38
C ALA A 30 5.46 -0.95 6.49
N PRO A 31 6.80 -1.00 6.36
CA PRO A 31 7.65 0.17 6.43
C PRO A 31 7.33 1.16 5.30
N TRP A 32 7.59 2.43 5.57
CA TRP A 32 7.57 3.47 4.56
C TRP A 32 8.86 3.43 3.74
N HIS A 33 8.70 3.48 2.42
CA HIS A 33 9.74 3.60 1.42
C HIS A 33 9.79 5.04 0.90
N PRO A 34 10.97 5.53 0.50
CA PRO A 34 11.14 6.92 0.05
C PRO A 34 10.64 7.18 -1.38
N ASP A 35 10.26 6.13 -2.11
CA ASP A 35 9.81 6.21 -3.50
C ASP A 35 8.76 5.13 -3.82
N HIS A 36 7.90 5.47 -4.79
CA HIS A 36 6.80 4.61 -5.25
C HIS A 36 7.31 3.28 -5.84
N ALA A 37 8.36 3.33 -6.65
CA ALA A 37 8.87 2.16 -7.37
C ALA A 37 9.36 1.06 -6.41
N THR A 38 9.98 1.42 -5.29
CA THR A 38 10.39 0.48 -4.25
C THR A 38 9.20 -0.19 -3.59
N ALA A 39 8.18 0.58 -3.19
CA ALA A 39 6.97 0.01 -2.59
C ALA A 39 6.20 -0.87 -3.59
N MET A 40 6.20 -0.50 -4.87
CA MET A 40 5.57 -1.25 -5.95
C MET A 40 6.28 -2.60 -6.22
N ARG A 41 7.62 -2.64 -6.22
CA ARG A 41 8.38 -3.90 -6.34
C ARG A 41 8.03 -4.90 -5.24
N TRP A 42 7.93 -4.43 -4.00
CA TRP A 42 7.51 -5.26 -2.88
C TRP A 42 6.06 -5.72 -3.01
N ALA A 43 5.16 -4.82 -3.45
CA ALA A 43 3.77 -5.17 -3.68
C ALA A 43 3.63 -6.29 -4.74
N TYR A 44 4.37 -6.23 -5.85
CA TYR A 44 4.40 -7.32 -6.83
C TYR A 44 4.91 -8.63 -6.25
N TYR A 45 6.02 -8.60 -5.51
CA TYR A 45 6.55 -9.79 -4.84
C TYR A 45 5.51 -10.45 -3.91
N PHE A 46 4.81 -9.67 -3.08
CA PHE A 46 3.76 -10.21 -2.21
C PHE A 46 2.52 -10.65 -2.98
N GLN A 47 2.17 -9.99 -4.07
CA GLN A 47 1.08 -10.43 -4.95
C GLN A 47 1.38 -11.80 -5.56
N GLU A 48 2.60 -12.03 -6.04
CA GLU A 48 3.04 -13.32 -6.58
C GLU A 48 2.98 -14.45 -5.54
N LEU A 49 3.20 -14.12 -4.26
CA LEU A 49 3.01 -15.05 -3.14
C LEU A 49 1.54 -15.29 -2.76
N GLY A 50 0.59 -14.65 -3.44
CA GLY A 50 -0.85 -14.81 -3.21
C GLY A 50 -1.45 -13.87 -2.17
N TYR A 51 -0.70 -12.86 -1.70
CA TYR A 51 -1.26 -11.83 -0.82
C TYR A 51 -2.12 -10.84 -1.61
N PHE A 52 -3.14 -10.31 -0.95
CA PHE A 52 -3.92 -9.21 -1.47
C PHE A 52 -3.30 -7.91 -0.99
N VAL A 53 -2.76 -7.10 -1.91
CA VAL A 53 -1.97 -5.93 -1.55
C VAL A 53 -2.35 -4.69 -2.36
N ALA A 54 -2.02 -3.53 -1.79
CA ALA A 54 -2.00 -2.22 -2.45
C ALA A 54 -0.72 -1.47 -2.07
N VAL A 55 -0.42 -0.40 -2.78
CA VAL A 55 0.57 0.60 -2.40
C VAL A 55 -0.16 1.84 -1.92
N GLN A 56 0.28 2.43 -0.82
CA GLN A 56 -0.31 3.66 -0.27
C GLN A 56 0.77 4.73 -0.10
N SER A 57 0.50 5.94 -0.58
CA SER A 57 1.34 7.10 -0.34
C SER A 57 1.06 7.74 1.02
N SER A 58 2.03 8.47 1.54
CA SER A 58 1.89 9.28 2.76
C SER A 58 0.89 10.43 2.59
N THR A 59 0.55 10.77 1.35
CA THR A 59 -0.47 11.77 0.98
C THR A 59 -1.88 11.19 0.93
N GLY A 60 -2.03 9.86 1.00
CA GLY A 60 -3.30 9.15 1.05
C GLY A 60 -3.71 8.44 -0.25
N THR A 61 -3.00 8.67 -1.35
CA THR A 61 -3.18 7.96 -2.62
C THR A 61 -2.99 6.46 -2.39
N THR A 62 -3.89 5.64 -2.93
CA THR A 62 -3.82 4.18 -2.80
C THR A 62 -4.02 3.50 -4.15
N GLU A 63 -3.08 2.65 -4.53
CA GLU A 63 -3.05 1.90 -5.78
C GLU A 63 -3.16 0.41 -5.50
N ARG A 64 -4.24 -0.23 -5.94
CA ARG A 64 -4.49 -1.65 -5.67
C ARG A 64 -3.93 -2.53 -6.78
N LEU A 65 -3.19 -3.57 -6.40
CA LEU A 65 -2.56 -4.48 -7.36
C LEU A 65 -3.38 -5.75 -7.58
N THR A 66 -3.96 -6.30 -6.51
CA THR A 66 -4.73 -7.55 -6.61
C THR A 66 -6.15 -7.25 -7.05
N GLN A 67 -6.59 -7.87 -8.16
CA GLN A 67 -7.98 -7.84 -8.58
C GLN A 67 -8.84 -8.72 -7.65
N GLY A 68 -9.99 -8.20 -7.23
CA GLY A 68 -10.87 -8.86 -6.27
C GLY A 68 -10.47 -8.61 -4.81
N LEU A 69 -11.30 -9.11 -3.89
CA LEU A 69 -11.02 -9.10 -2.45
C LEU A 69 -10.70 -10.53 -2.00
N PRO A 70 -9.91 -10.71 -0.93
CA PRO A 70 -9.73 -12.02 -0.32
C PRO A 70 -11.07 -12.73 -0.14
N GLY A 71 -11.21 -13.94 -0.68
CA GLY A 71 -12.41 -14.78 -0.54
C GLY A 71 -13.59 -14.45 -1.46
N LEU A 72 -13.46 -13.52 -2.41
CA LEU A 72 -14.38 -13.40 -3.54
C LEU A 72 -13.76 -14.14 -4.73
N ARG A 73 -14.13 -15.41 -4.90
CA ARG A 73 -13.90 -16.17 -6.14
C ARG A 73 -15.00 -15.85 -7.14
#